data_AF-A0A8I1DHG9-F1
#
_entry.id   AF-A0A8I1DHG9-F1
#
_cell.length_a   1.000
_cell.length_b   1.000
_cell.length_c   1.000
_cell.angle_alpha   90.00
_cell.angle_beta   90.00
_cell.angle_gamma   90.00
#
_symmetry.space_group_name_H-M   'P 1'
#
loop_
_entity.id
_entity.type
_entity.pdbx_description
1 polymer ?
#
loop_
_entity_poly.entity_id
_entity_poly.type
_entity_poly.pdbx_seq_one_letter_code
_entity_poly.pdbx_strand_id
1 'polypeptide(L)'
;MNKTVIVIGLLSILTVACSKNKPHDNVEHQAEKVAEEKPLKAANSDDCFKLEANKQFTLNNSDETEIQIIPTMFNDQNAIAIVRQGAGVRTDYIYDLTGRTMLANLDYGIAALGSNPNDVLVKTTYQPPLPTFPSNLKPHQKFQMTYNAVIESQLDNTDKSENNKTVDIEFVGFENLSLIDNNNNTLKFNNACHFVSQIGDSTLDEWYAEGYGQIKYIKRKANGEVKSSEAIGDDPEPESK
;
A
#
# COMPACT_ATOMS: atom_id res chain seq x y z
N MET A 1 40.43 -8.95 0.53
CA MET A 1 40.95 -7.58 0.30
C MET A 1 40.03 -6.95 -0.73
N ASN A 2 39.12 -6.05 -0.29
CA ASN A 2 39.24 -4.59 -0.41
C ASN A 2 39.05 -4.11 -1.88
N LYS A 3 38.15 -3.19 -2.23
CA LYS A 3 37.73 -1.98 -1.52
C LYS A 3 36.33 -1.48 -1.94
N THR A 4 35.65 -0.92 -0.96
CA THR A 4 34.66 0.17 -1.00
C THR A 4 35.14 1.35 -1.87
N VAL A 5 34.22 1.99 -2.58
CA VAL A 5 34.39 3.38 -3.01
C VAL A 5 33.24 4.20 -2.42
N ILE A 6 33.63 5.08 -1.52
CA ILE A 6 32.85 6.17 -0.92
C ILE A 6 33.02 7.38 -1.84
N VAL A 7 31.93 8.11 -2.13
CA VAL A 7 32.01 9.47 -2.63
C VAL A 7 31.48 10.40 -1.55
N ILE A 8 32.41 11.09 -0.90
CA ILE A 8 32.18 12.22 0.00
C ILE A 8 32.33 13.50 -0.83
N GLY A 9 31.35 14.38 -0.74
CA GLY A 9 31.44 15.79 -1.14
C GLY A 9 31.21 16.70 0.08
N LEU A 10 32.29 17.00 0.79
CA LEU A 10 32.49 18.19 1.66
C LEU A 10 32.42 19.46 0.78
N LEU A 11 32.15 20.72 1.17
CA LEU A 11 32.40 21.57 2.34
C LEU A 11 31.70 22.92 1.99
N SER A 12 31.13 23.75 2.88
CA SER A 12 31.83 24.91 3.52
C SER A 12 30.80 25.78 4.30
N ILE A 13 30.78 25.83 5.64
CA ILE A 13 31.33 26.80 6.62
C ILE A 13 31.03 28.32 6.53
N LEU A 14 30.55 28.86 7.69
CA LEU A 14 30.68 30.21 8.31
C LEU A 14 29.89 31.40 7.67
N THR A 15 29.26 32.39 8.34
CA THR A 15 29.07 32.80 9.77
C THR A 15 28.11 34.02 9.86
N VAL A 16 27.83 34.46 11.10
CA VAL A 16 27.49 35.84 11.57
C VAL A 16 25.97 36.09 11.75
N ALA A 17 25.42 36.60 12.87
CA ALA A 17 25.90 36.95 14.21
C ALA A 17 24.71 37.02 15.20
N CYS A 18 25.04 36.99 16.50
CA CYS A 18 24.16 37.24 17.64
C CYS A 18 23.48 38.62 17.61
N SER A 19 22.25 38.71 18.12
CA SER A 19 21.81 39.88 18.91
C SER A 19 20.69 39.56 19.93
N LYS A 20 21.09 39.56 21.21
CA LYS A 20 20.45 39.99 22.48
C LYS A 20 18.91 39.97 22.67
N ASN A 21 18.51 39.23 23.73
CA ASN A 21 17.45 39.51 24.75
C ASN A 21 16.89 40.95 24.77
N LYS A 22 15.58 41.22 24.97
CA LYS A 22 14.72 40.91 26.15
C LYS A 22 13.23 41.43 25.88
N PRO A 23 12.25 41.41 26.82
CA PRO A 23 11.01 40.62 26.79
C PRO A 23 9.68 41.43 26.69
N HIS A 24 8.54 40.72 26.84
CA HIS A 24 7.13 41.14 26.98
C HIS A 24 6.35 41.46 25.69
N ASP A 25 5.28 40.69 25.38
CA ASP A 25 3.93 41.03 25.85
C ASP A 25 2.89 39.92 25.55
N ASN A 26 1.85 39.90 26.38
CA ASN A 26 0.67 39.04 26.34
C ASN A 26 -0.01 38.99 24.96
N VAL A 27 -0.36 37.79 24.49
CA VAL A 27 -1.57 37.61 23.66
C VAL A 27 -2.33 36.37 24.13
N GLU A 28 -3.61 36.63 24.34
CA GLU A 28 -4.72 35.80 24.79
C GLU A 28 -4.72 34.33 24.39
N HIS A 29 -5.15 33.50 25.34
CA HIS A 29 -5.73 32.18 25.10
C HIS A 29 -6.88 32.29 24.08
N GLN A 30 -6.63 31.91 22.83
CA GLN A 30 -7.68 31.40 21.98
C GLN A 30 -7.83 29.93 22.30
N ALA A 31 -8.91 29.60 23.03
CA ALA A 31 -9.37 28.23 23.15
C ALA A 31 -9.69 27.72 21.74
N GLU A 32 -8.80 26.87 21.23
CA GLU A 32 -9.00 26.14 20.00
C GLU A 32 -10.30 25.36 20.13
N LYS A 33 -11.25 25.68 19.26
CA LYS A 33 -12.57 25.05 19.21
C LYS A 33 -12.33 23.58 18.90
N VAL A 34 -12.39 22.71 19.91
CA VAL A 34 -12.33 21.26 19.77
C VAL A 34 -13.34 20.89 18.69
N ALA A 35 -12.84 20.50 17.52
CA ALA A 35 -13.66 20.02 16.44
C ALA A 35 -14.42 18.82 16.98
N GLU A 36 -15.74 18.97 17.06
CA GLU A 36 -16.66 17.93 17.47
C GLU A 36 -16.40 16.70 16.60
N GLU A 37 -15.75 15.67 17.17
CA GLU A 37 -15.53 14.39 16.50
C GLU A 37 -16.91 13.90 16.06
N LYS A 38 -17.13 13.86 14.74
CA LYS A 38 -18.29 13.17 14.17
C LYS A 38 -18.39 11.80 14.85
N PRO A 39 -19.60 11.35 15.25
CA PRO A 39 -19.76 10.02 15.84
C PRO A 39 -19.07 9.00 14.95
N LEU A 40 -18.08 8.27 15.48
CA LEU A 40 -17.42 7.21 14.74
C LEU A 40 -18.51 6.24 14.30
N LYS A 41 -18.78 6.21 12.98
CA LYS A 41 -19.57 5.14 12.36
C LYS A 41 -18.96 3.82 12.81
N ALA A 42 -19.78 2.88 13.28
CA ALA A 42 -19.29 1.55 13.63
C ALA A 42 -18.47 1.00 12.46
N ALA A 43 -17.19 0.73 12.71
CA ALA A 43 -16.28 0.33 11.66
C ALA A 43 -16.72 -1.02 11.05
N ASN A 44 -16.83 -1.07 9.72
CA ASN A 44 -17.12 -2.30 8.98
C ASN A 44 -15.91 -2.64 8.11
N SER A 45 -15.41 -3.87 8.20
CA SER A 45 -14.26 -4.33 7.42
C SER A 45 -14.48 -4.19 5.91
N ASP A 46 -15.72 -4.27 5.46
CA ASP A 46 -16.08 -4.12 4.04
C ASP A 46 -15.73 -2.74 3.49
N ASP A 47 -15.75 -1.71 4.33
CA ASP A 47 -15.44 -0.34 3.92
C ASP A 47 -13.98 -0.22 3.49
N CYS A 48 -13.05 -1.00 4.08
CA CYS A 48 -11.62 -0.98 3.75
C CYS A 48 -11.30 -1.45 2.32
N PHE A 49 -12.20 -2.21 1.70
CA PHE A 49 -12.01 -2.74 0.33
C PHE A 49 -12.70 -1.90 -0.73
N LYS A 50 -13.55 -0.94 -0.34
CA LYS A 50 -14.18 -0.05 -1.31
C LYS A 50 -13.12 0.83 -1.94
N LEU A 51 -12.98 0.76 -3.26
CA LEU A 51 -12.02 1.54 -4.02
C LEU A 51 -12.71 2.77 -4.62
N GLU A 52 -12.06 3.93 -4.52
CA GLU A 52 -12.57 5.17 -5.10
C GLU A 52 -11.95 5.35 -6.49
N ALA A 53 -12.80 5.33 -7.51
CA ALA A 53 -12.37 5.47 -8.88
C ALA A 53 -11.73 6.84 -9.16
N ASN A 54 -10.73 6.85 -10.04
CA ASN A 54 -9.94 8.00 -10.46
C ASN A 54 -9.10 8.62 -9.34
N LYS A 55 -8.77 7.84 -8.31
CA LYS A 55 -7.87 8.26 -7.24
C LYS A 55 -6.43 7.97 -7.62
N GLN A 56 -5.51 8.84 -7.20
CA GLN A 56 -4.07 8.71 -7.42
C GLN A 56 -3.32 9.08 -6.15
N PHE A 57 -2.29 8.31 -5.82
CA PHE A 57 -1.40 8.56 -4.67
C PHE A 57 -0.05 7.87 -4.88
N THR A 58 0.94 8.17 -4.05
CA THR A 58 2.28 7.56 -4.13
C THR A 58 2.59 6.82 -2.83
N LEU A 59 3.25 5.67 -2.94
CA LEU A 59 3.85 4.99 -1.80
C LEU A 59 5.27 5.48 -1.63
N ASN A 60 5.63 5.79 -0.39
CA ASN A 60 6.98 6.19 -0.03
C ASN A 60 7.85 4.95 0.11
N ASN A 61 8.69 4.75 -0.89
CA ASN A 61 9.69 3.68 -0.99
C ASN A 61 10.87 4.18 -1.85
N SER A 62 11.88 3.34 -2.05
CA SER A 62 13.10 3.72 -2.78
C SER A 62 12.86 4.14 -4.24
N ASP A 63 11.72 3.73 -4.82
CA ASP A 63 11.43 3.90 -6.25
C ASP A 63 10.19 4.76 -6.52
N GLU A 64 9.66 5.42 -5.48
CA GLU A 64 8.44 6.23 -5.46
C GLU A 64 7.29 5.62 -6.30
N THR A 65 6.71 4.52 -5.81
CA THR A 65 5.64 3.83 -6.54
C THR A 65 4.35 4.66 -6.60
N GLU A 66 3.99 5.11 -7.79
CA GLU A 66 2.71 5.74 -8.10
C GLU A 66 1.59 4.68 -8.15
N ILE A 67 0.43 5.03 -7.59
CA ILE A 67 -0.76 4.21 -7.55
C ILE A 67 -1.91 4.99 -8.18
N GLN A 68 -2.62 4.37 -9.12
CA GLN A 68 -3.88 4.87 -9.68
C GLN A 68 -4.99 3.84 -9.52
N ILE A 69 -6.18 4.30 -9.14
CA ILE A 69 -7.38 3.48 -9.06
C ILE A 69 -8.28 3.87 -10.23
N ILE A 70 -8.50 2.98 -11.18
CA ILE A 70 -9.25 3.29 -12.40
C ILE A 70 -10.40 2.31 -12.63
N PRO A 71 -11.57 2.77 -13.10
CA PRO A 71 -12.58 1.88 -13.65
C PRO A 71 -12.00 1.11 -14.83
N THR A 72 -12.34 -0.17 -14.94
CA THR A 72 -11.91 -1.02 -16.06
C THR A 72 -12.97 -2.06 -16.41
N MET A 73 -12.71 -2.82 -17.46
CA MET A 73 -13.47 -4.01 -17.84
C MET A 73 -12.53 -5.21 -17.82
N PHE A 74 -12.99 -6.34 -17.28
CA PHE A 74 -12.23 -7.58 -17.30
C PHE A 74 -13.14 -8.78 -17.57
N ASN A 75 -12.88 -9.52 -18.64
CA ASN A 75 -13.75 -10.61 -19.12
C ASN A 75 -15.22 -10.19 -19.20
N ASP A 76 -15.48 -9.07 -19.89
CA ASP A 76 -16.82 -8.50 -20.13
C ASP A 76 -17.62 -8.08 -18.87
N GLN A 77 -16.96 -7.99 -17.72
CA GLN A 77 -17.56 -7.45 -16.49
C GLN A 77 -16.92 -6.11 -16.09
N ASN A 78 -17.74 -5.22 -15.52
CA ASN A 78 -17.23 -3.99 -14.88
C ASN A 78 -16.34 -4.36 -13.69
N ALA A 79 -15.17 -3.74 -13.64
CA ALA A 79 -14.15 -3.99 -12.62
C ALA A 79 -13.47 -2.68 -12.23
N ILE A 80 -12.57 -2.76 -11.26
CA ILE A 80 -11.74 -1.65 -10.83
C ILE A 80 -10.30 -2.13 -10.71
N ALA A 81 -9.36 -1.38 -11.27
CA ALA A 81 -7.94 -1.71 -11.25
C ALA A 81 -7.20 -0.78 -10.29
N ILE A 82 -6.30 -1.36 -9.50
CA ILE A 82 -5.22 -0.64 -8.84
C ILE A 82 -3.98 -0.80 -9.71
N VAL A 83 -3.62 0.25 -10.43
CA VAL A 83 -2.42 0.34 -11.25
C VAL A 83 -1.28 0.79 -10.35
N ARG A 84 -0.25 -0.04 -10.20
CA ARG A 84 1.00 0.30 -9.52
C ARG A 84 2.09 0.55 -10.54
N GLN A 85 2.80 1.66 -10.43
CA GLN A 85 3.92 1.98 -11.31
C GLN A 85 5.09 2.59 -10.53
N GLY A 86 6.24 1.93 -10.57
CA GLY A 86 7.45 2.37 -9.86
C GLY A 86 8.67 1.61 -10.38
N ALA A 87 9.87 2.21 -10.29
CA ALA A 87 11.12 1.60 -10.78
C ALA A 87 11.10 1.15 -12.26
N GLY A 88 10.21 1.71 -13.10
CA GLY A 88 10.02 1.28 -14.49
C GLY A 88 9.21 -0.02 -14.66
N VAL A 89 8.61 -0.53 -13.59
CA VAL A 89 7.69 -1.66 -13.57
C VAL A 89 6.25 -1.16 -13.42
N ARG A 90 5.33 -1.77 -14.16
CA ARG A 90 3.89 -1.56 -13.99
C ARG A 90 3.20 -2.89 -13.72
N THR A 91 2.31 -2.87 -12.73
CA THR A 91 1.45 -4.00 -12.38
C THR A 91 0.03 -3.51 -12.17
N ASP A 92 -0.95 -4.13 -12.82
CA ASP A 92 -2.37 -3.84 -12.60
C ASP A 92 -3.03 -4.97 -11.79
N TYR A 93 -3.52 -4.65 -10.59
CA TYR A 93 -4.34 -5.55 -9.79
C TYR A 93 -5.81 -5.26 -10.07
N ILE A 94 -6.52 -6.23 -10.64
CA ILE A 94 -7.91 -6.06 -11.07
C ILE A 94 -8.83 -6.74 -10.07
N TYR A 95 -9.80 -5.97 -9.54
CA TYR A 95 -10.79 -6.43 -8.59
C TYR A 95 -12.22 -6.29 -9.15
N ASP A 96 -13.15 -7.04 -8.56
CA ASP A 96 -14.58 -6.75 -8.74
C ASP A 96 -14.95 -5.37 -8.17
N LEU A 97 -16.17 -4.90 -8.44
CA LEU A 97 -16.62 -3.59 -7.95
C LEU A 97 -16.73 -3.48 -6.42
N THR A 98 -16.64 -4.59 -5.68
CA THR A 98 -16.58 -4.56 -4.22
C THR A 98 -15.16 -4.33 -3.71
N GLY A 99 -14.15 -4.52 -4.56
CA GLY A 99 -12.73 -4.47 -4.24
C GLY A 99 -12.23 -5.66 -3.39
N ARG A 100 -13.11 -6.59 -3.01
CA ARG A 100 -12.76 -7.76 -2.17
C ARG A 100 -12.30 -8.96 -2.97
N THR A 101 -12.80 -9.11 -4.19
CA THR A 101 -12.51 -10.27 -5.05
C THR A 101 -11.45 -9.88 -6.07
N MET A 102 -10.29 -10.52 -6.03
CA MET A 102 -9.28 -10.30 -7.06
C MET A 102 -9.57 -11.19 -8.28
N LEU A 103 -9.60 -10.55 -9.46
CA LEU A 103 -9.95 -11.17 -10.74
C LEU A 103 -8.70 -11.47 -11.56
N ALA A 104 -7.70 -10.58 -11.51
CA ALA A 104 -6.44 -10.77 -12.22
C ALA A 104 -5.31 -9.91 -11.63
N ASN A 105 -4.09 -10.32 -11.99
CA ASN A 105 -2.88 -9.51 -11.88
C ASN A 105 -2.19 -9.48 -13.26
N LEU A 106 -1.88 -8.29 -13.77
CA LEU A 106 -1.20 -8.08 -15.05
C LEU A 106 0.15 -7.39 -14.82
N ASP A 107 1.24 -8.09 -15.09
CA ASP A 107 2.60 -7.53 -15.06
C ASP A 107 3.01 -7.11 -16.48
N TYR A 108 3.41 -5.85 -16.62
CA TYR A 108 3.75 -5.25 -17.91
C TYR A 108 5.26 -5.25 -18.19
N GLY A 109 5.61 -5.00 -19.44
CA GLY A 109 7.00 -4.90 -19.87
C GLY A 109 7.78 -3.78 -19.19
N ILE A 110 9.09 -4.00 -19.09
CA ILE A 110 10.03 -3.00 -18.55
C ILE A 110 10.83 -2.41 -19.71
N ALA A 111 10.61 -1.13 -20.00
CA ALA A 111 11.28 -0.42 -21.10
C ALA A 111 12.81 -0.46 -20.97
N ALA A 112 13.34 -0.34 -19.75
CA ALA A 112 14.77 -0.42 -19.48
C ALA A 112 15.40 -1.79 -19.82
N LEU A 113 14.59 -2.84 -19.94
CA LEU A 113 15.01 -4.19 -20.35
C LEU A 113 14.67 -4.48 -21.83
N GLY A 114 14.27 -3.47 -22.60
CA GLY A 114 13.96 -3.61 -24.04
C GLY A 114 12.56 -4.16 -24.33
N SER A 115 11.69 -4.29 -23.33
CA SER A 115 10.29 -4.70 -23.51
C SER A 115 9.37 -3.49 -23.66
N ASN A 116 8.22 -3.64 -24.33
CA ASN A 116 7.23 -2.58 -24.42
C ASN A 116 6.45 -2.44 -23.09
N PRO A 117 6.43 -1.27 -22.45
CA PRO A 117 5.74 -1.09 -21.16
C PRO A 117 4.22 -1.12 -21.22
N ASN A 118 3.64 -1.20 -22.42
CA ASN A 118 2.20 -1.37 -22.61
C ASN A 118 1.79 -2.81 -22.91
N ASP A 119 2.76 -3.71 -23.12
CA ASP A 119 2.48 -5.12 -23.37
C ASP A 119 2.46 -5.86 -22.02
N VAL A 120 1.39 -6.65 -21.81
CA VAL A 120 1.28 -7.54 -20.65
C VAL A 120 2.20 -8.74 -20.87
N LEU A 121 3.26 -8.85 -20.06
CA LEU A 121 4.23 -9.93 -20.15
C LEU A 121 3.79 -11.16 -19.36
N VAL A 122 3.20 -10.95 -18.18
CA VAL A 122 2.66 -12.02 -17.36
C VAL A 122 1.23 -11.65 -16.98
N LYS A 123 0.29 -12.54 -17.29
CA LYS A 123 -1.11 -12.40 -16.96
C LYS A 123 -1.53 -13.53 -16.04
N THR A 124 -1.82 -13.20 -14.80
CA THR A 124 -2.44 -14.12 -13.84
C THR A 124 -3.94 -13.87 -13.84
N THR A 125 -4.72 -14.83 -14.31
CA THR A 125 -6.19 -14.80 -14.26
C THR A 125 -6.68 -15.75 -13.18
N TYR A 126 -7.44 -15.23 -12.20
CA TYR A 126 -8.02 -16.06 -11.15
C TYR A 126 -9.30 -16.75 -11.65
N GLN A 127 -9.49 -17.99 -11.19
CA GLN A 127 -10.65 -18.81 -11.52
C GLN A 127 -11.33 -19.29 -10.24
N PRO A 128 -12.64 -19.61 -10.26
CA PRO A 128 -13.35 -20.13 -9.08
C PRO A 128 -12.65 -21.34 -8.44
N PRO A 129 -12.52 -21.39 -7.10
CA PRO A 129 -12.89 -20.33 -6.15
C PRO A 129 -11.98 -19.09 -6.31
N LEU A 130 -12.57 -17.90 -6.32
CA LEU A 130 -11.80 -16.66 -6.49
C LEU A 130 -11.22 -16.19 -5.15
N PRO A 131 -10.00 -15.63 -5.13
CA PRO A 131 -9.43 -15.02 -3.93
C PRO A 131 -10.30 -13.85 -3.48
N THR A 132 -11.00 -14.02 -2.36
CA THR A 132 -12.03 -13.09 -1.89
C THR A 132 -11.90 -12.85 -0.40
N PHE A 133 -11.79 -11.59 0.02
CA PHE A 133 -11.90 -11.24 1.43
C PHE A 133 -13.35 -11.45 1.92
N PRO A 134 -13.58 -12.14 3.05
CA PRO A 134 -14.92 -12.31 3.59
C PRO A 134 -15.54 -10.97 4.00
N SER A 135 -16.87 -10.90 3.95
CA SER A 135 -17.61 -9.72 4.44
C SER A 135 -17.76 -9.72 5.95
N ASN A 136 -17.82 -8.53 6.56
CA ASN A 136 -18.12 -8.30 7.98
C ASN A 136 -17.21 -9.07 8.93
N LEU A 137 -15.91 -9.06 8.65
CA LEU A 137 -14.89 -9.67 9.48
C LEU A 137 -14.86 -9.03 10.87
N LYS A 138 -14.68 -9.86 11.88
CA LYS A 138 -14.48 -9.42 13.27
C LYS A 138 -12.98 -9.37 13.58
N PRO A 139 -12.51 -8.44 14.42
CA PRO A 139 -11.13 -8.44 14.88
C PRO A 139 -10.68 -9.82 15.41
N HIS A 140 -9.46 -10.20 15.08
CA HIS A 140 -8.84 -11.52 15.27
C HIS A 140 -9.50 -12.70 14.55
N GLN A 141 -10.42 -12.44 13.62
CA GLN A 141 -11.00 -13.51 12.81
C GLN A 141 -9.97 -14.05 11.83
N LYS A 142 -9.73 -15.36 11.93
CA LYS A 142 -8.91 -16.12 10.99
C LYS A 142 -9.76 -16.74 9.91
N PHE A 143 -9.27 -16.73 8.69
CA PHE A 143 -9.91 -17.37 7.56
C PHE A 143 -8.87 -17.85 6.55
N GLN A 144 -9.30 -18.77 5.69
CA GLN A 144 -8.52 -19.25 4.58
C GLN A 144 -9.03 -18.61 3.30
N MET A 145 -8.12 -18.01 2.54
CA MET A 145 -8.39 -17.57 1.18
C MET A 145 -7.90 -18.63 0.21
N THR A 146 -8.84 -19.31 -0.45
CA THR A 146 -8.53 -20.33 -1.45
C THR A 146 -8.70 -19.77 -2.86
N TYR A 147 -7.78 -20.10 -3.75
CA TYR A 147 -7.86 -19.69 -5.15
C TYR A 147 -7.33 -20.71 -6.16
N ASN A 148 -7.83 -20.59 -7.39
CA ASN A 148 -7.23 -21.13 -8.60
C ASN A 148 -6.72 -19.99 -9.47
N ALA A 149 -5.64 -20.23 -10.23
CA ALA A 149 -5.09 -19.24 -11.16
C ALA A 149 -4.53 -19.90 -12.42
N VAL A 150 -4.65 -19.19 -13.55
CA VAL A 150 -3.92 -19.47 -14.78
C VAL A 150 -2.95 -18.32 -15.01
N ILE A 151 -1.67 -18.66 -15.17
CA ILE A 151 -0.58 -17.71 -15.35
C ILE A 151 -0.07 -17.90 -16.78
N GLU A 152 -0.35 -16.92 -17.63
CA GLU A 152 0.11 -16.86 -19.02
C GLU A 152 1.36 -15.99 -19.06
N SER A 153 2.45 -16.47 -19.66
CA SER A 153 3.76 -15.77 -19.64
C SER A 153 4.38 -15.71 -21.03
N GLN A 154 4.57 -14.48 -21.54
CA GLN A 154 5.27 -14.22 -22.80
C GLN A 154 6.80 -14.30 -22.67
N LEU A 155 7.32 -14.32 -21.44
CA LEU A 155 8.76 -14.35 -21.16
C LEU A 155 9.37 -15.72 -21.39
N ASP A 156 8.65 -16.77 -20.98
CA ASP A 156 9.13 -18.15 -21.03
C ASP A 156 8.23 -19.08 -21.86
N ASN A 157 7.10 -18.57 -22.40
CA ASN A 157 6.07 -19.35 -23.10
C ASN A 157 5.62 -20.58 -22.29
N THR A 158 5.69 -20.52 -20.96
CA THR A 158 5.21 -21.58 -20.08
C THR A 158 3.99 -21.12 -19.30
N ASP A 159 2.83 -21.48 -19.82
CA ASP A 159 1.59 -21.29 -19.09
C ASP A 159 1.58 -22.24 -17.88
N LYS A 160 1.17 -21.71 -16.73
CA LYS A 160 1.10 -22.45 -15.47
C LYS A 160 -0.32 -22.37 -14.91
N SER A 161 -0.75 -23.42 -14.23
CA SER A 161 -1.99 -23.41 -13.48
C SER A 161 -1.72 -23.69 -12.02
N GLU A 162 -2.30 -22.88 -11.16
CA GLU A 162 -2.37 -23.12 -9.74
C GLU A 162 -3.78 -23.58 -9.37
N ASN A 163 -3.87 -24.69 -8.64
CA ASN A 163 -5.14 -25.27 -8.24
C ASN A 163 -5.19 -25.46 -6.73
N ASN A 164 -6.28 -25.00 -6.11
CA ASN A 164 -6.60 -25.08 -4.68
C ASN A 164 -5.45 -24.55 -3.80
N LYS A 165 -4.87 -23.41 -4.19
CA LYS A 165 -3.92 -22.70 -3.33
C LYS A 165 -4.68 -22.07 -2.19
N THR A 166 -4.08 -22.08 -1.00
CA THR A 166 -4.69 -21.50 0.19
C THR A 166 -3.68 -20.60 0.89
N VAL A 167 -4.16 -19.47 1.38
CA VAL A 167 -3.41 -18.56 2.26
C VAL A 167 -4.20 -18.41 3.56
N ASP A 168 -3.54 -18.65 4.68
CA ASP A 168 -4.09 -18.36 6.00
C ASP A 168 -3.94 -16.87 6.30
N ILE A 169 -5.05 -16.22 6.65
CA ILE A 169 -5.12 -14.77 6.89
C ILE A 169 -5.84 -14.52 8.22
N GLU A 170 -5.33 -13.57 8.99
CA GLU A 170 -6.00 -12.99 10.15
C GLU A 170 -6.38 -11.54 9.86
N PHE A 171 -7.64 -11.19 10.08
CA PHE A 171 -8.04 -9.79 10.24
C PHE A 171 -7.74 -9.40 11.69
N VAL A 172 -6.66 -8.65 11.91
CA VAL A 172 -6.25 -8.26 13.28
C VAL A 172 -7.27 -7.29 13.87
N GLY A 173 -7.66 -6.28 13.10
CA GLY A 173 -8.65 -5.30 13.52
C GLY A 173 -8.51 -3.99 12.79
N PHE A 174 -9.04 -2.93 13.40
CA PHE A 174 -8.99 -1.57 12.88
C PHE A 174 -7.87 -0.79 13.57
N GLU A 175 -7.13 -0.01 12.78
CA GLU A 175 -6.07 0.88 13.26
C GLU A 175 -6.28 2.28 12.69
N ASN A 176 -6.08 3.30 13.52
CA ASN A 176 -6.02 4.67 13.05
C ASN A 176 -4.59 4.97 12.63
N LEU A 177 -4.40 5.28 11.35
CA LEU A 177 -3.09 5.62 10.81
C LEU A 177 -3.06 7.09 10.41
N SER A 178 -1.92 7.71 10.67
CA SER A 178 -1.58 9.01 10.09
C SER A 178 -0.31 8.82 9.28
N LEU A 179 -0.31 9.23 8.03
CA LEU A 179 0.84 9.13 7.14
C LEU A 179 1.08 10.47 6.44
N ILE A 180 2.32 10.78 6.09
CA ILE A 180 2.70 12.05 5.46
C ILE A 180 2.92 11.84 3.97
N ASP A 181 2.04 12.36 3.12
CA ASP A 181 2.19 12.24 1.66
C ASP A 181 3.43 12.99 1.12
N ASN A 182 3.74 12.79 -0.16
CA ASN A 182 4.91 13.42 -0.81
C ASN A 182 4.82 14.96 -0.88
N ASN A 183 3.68 15.56 -0.55
CA ASN A 183 3.48 17.01 -0.47
C ASN A 183 3.52 17.53 0.98
N ASN A 184 3.99 16.71 1.93
CA ASN A 184 3.98 16.99 3.37
C ASN A 184 2.58 17.17 3.99
N ASN A 185 1.52 16.65 3.36
CA ASN A 185 0.19 16.64 3.97
C ASN A 185 0.02 15.42 4.86
N THR A 186 -0.56 15.61 6.05
CA THR A 186 -0.99 14.49 6.89
C THR A 186 -2.29 13.88 6.37
N LEU A 187 -2.22 12.65 5.87
CA LEU A 187 -3.35 11.81 5.55
C LEU A 187 -3.75 11.02 6.79
N LYS A 188 -5.00 11.20 7.23
CA LYS A 188 -5.58 10.46 8.36
C LYS A 188 -6.52 9.38 7.85
N PHE A 189 -6.21 8.14 8.19
CA PHE A 189 -7.02 6.97 7.89
C PHE A 189 -7.64 6.47 9.18
N ASN A 190 -8.91 6.79 9.38
CA ASN A 190 -9.68 6.28 10.50
C ASN A 190 -10.15 4.86 10.17
N ASN A 191 -9.92 3.92 11.07
CA ASN A 191 -10.30 2.52 10.92
C ASN A 191 -9.71 1.82 9.67
N ALA A 192 -8.42 2.01 9.39
CA ALA A 192 -7.73 1.17 8.41
C ALA A 192 -7.76 -0.29 8.87
N CYS A 193 -8.05 -1.22 7.97
CA CYS A 193 -8.08 -2.64 8.30
C CYS A 193 -6.68 -3.24 8.24
N HIS A 194 -6.22 -3.83 9.34
CA HIS A 194 -4.95 -4.54 9.42
C HIS A 194 -5.14 -6.05 9.24
N PHE A 195 -4.41 -6.62 8.29
CA PHE A 195 -4.37 -8.05 8.00
C PHE A 195 -2.96 -8.59 8.17
N VAL A 196 -2.89 -9.85 8.60
CA VAL A 196 -1.64 -10.61 8.66
C VAL A 196 -1.83 -11.91 7.90
N SER A 197 -0.90 -12.23 7.01
CA SER A 197 -0.85 -13.49 6.29
C SER A 197 0.50 -14.18 6.42
N GLN A 198 0.50 -15.51 6.39
CA GLN A 198 1.72 -16.31 6.36
C GLN A 198 2.05 -16.69 4.91
N ILE A 199 3.25 -16.32 4.45
CA ILE A 199 3.73 -16.60 3.09
C ILE A 199 5.07 -17.33 3.19
N GLY A 200 5.02 -18.66 3.16
CA GLY A 200 6.19 -19.50 3.42
C GLY A 200 6.77 -19.21 4.81
N ASP A 201 8.05 -18.89 4.89
CA ASP A 201 8.75 -18.54 6.15
C ASP A 201 8.69 -17.04 6.49
N SER A 202 7.76 -16.30 5.89
CA SER A 202 7.59 -14.85 6.11
C SER A 202 6.18 -14.51 6.53
N THR A 203 6.05 -13.44 7.32
CA THR A 203 4.76 -12.79 7.57
C THR A 203 4.62 -11.59 6.64
N LEU A 204 3.39 -11.32 6.23
CA LEU A 204 3.03 -10.11 5.51
C LEU A 204 1.90 -9.43 6.28
N ASP A 205 2.21 -8.27 6.82
CA ASP A 205 1.27 -7.34 7.42
C ASP A 205 0.81 -6.35 6.34
N GLU A 206 -0.49 -6.11 6.23
CA GLU A 206 -1.07 -5.21 5.23
C GLU A 206 -2.17 -4.35 5.86
N TRP A 207 -2.22 -3.07 5.49
CA TRP A 207 -3.26 -2.15 5.89
C TRP A 207 -4.04 -1.66 4.68
N TYR A 208 -5.36 -1.71 4.77
CA TYR A 208 -6.28 -1.27 3.73
C TYR A 208 -7.18 -0.15 4.25
N ALA A 209 -7.45 0.86 3.42
CA ALA A 209 -8.35 1.95 3.77
C ALA A 209 -9.38 2.25 2.67
N GLU A 210 -10.55 2.69 3.11
CA GLU A 210 -11.66 3.09 2.24
C GLU A 210 -11.20 4.14 1.22
N GLY A 211 -11.49 3.87 -0.04
CA GLY A 211 -11.14 4.69 -1.19
C GLY A 211 -9.73 4.48 -1.73
N TYR A 212 -8.81 3.86 -0.97
CA TYR A 212 -7.40 3.73 -1.36
C TYR A 212 -6.97 2.29 -1.66
N GLY A 213 -7.63 1.29 -1.08
CA GLY A 213 -7.12 -0.08 -1.09
C GLY A 213 -5.93 -0.21 -0.14
N GLN A 214 -4.88 -0.93 -0.54
CA GLN A 214 -3.70 -1.11 0.32
C GLN A 214 -2.93 0.21 0.48
N ILE A 215 -2.79 0.68 1.72
CA ILE A 215 -2.10 1.92 2.08
C ILE A 215 -0.75 1.70 2.76
N LYS A 216 -0.50 0.51 3.30
CA LYS A 216 0.77 0.14 3.94
C LYS A 216 0.95 -1.38 3.89
N TYR A 217 2.18 -1.84 3.79
CA TYR A 217 2.53 -3.24 4.06
C TYR A 217 3.91 -3.36 4.68
N ILE A 218 4.11 -4.43 5.43
CA ILE A 218 5.41 -4.81 6.00
C ILE A 218 5.58 -6.31 5.82
N LYS A 219 6.66 -6.71 5.15
CA LYS A 219 7.05 -8.11 5.01
C LYS A 219 8.22 -8.43 5.92
N ARG A 220 8.05 -9.40 6.82
CA ARG A 220 9.08 -9.82 7.78
C ARG A 220 9.45 -11.28 7.54
N LYS A 221 10.74 -11.61 7.68
CA LYS A 221 11.22 -13.00 7.75
C LYS A 221 10.84 -13.61 9.11
N ALA A 222 10.86 -14.95 9.22
CA ALA A 222 10.62 -15.66 10.47
C ALA A 222 11.53 -15.23 11.64
N ASN A 223 12.75 -14.74 11.36
CA ASN A 223 13.67 -14.22 12.37
C ASN A 223 13.35 -12.76 12.81
N GLY A 224 12.26 -12.17 12.32
CA GLY A 224 11.82 -10.80 12.63
C GLY A 224 12.44 -9.71 11.77
N GLU A 225 13.40 -10.03 10.89
CA GLU A 225 14.03 -9.08 9.99
C GLU A 225 13.03 -8.56 8.93
N VAL A 226 12.93 -7.25 8.79
CA VAL A 226 12.11 -6.62 7.74
C VAL A 226 12.79 -6.84 6.39
N LYS A 227 12.10 -7.54 5.49
CA LYS A 227 12.55 -7.78 4.12
C LYS A 227 12.16 -6.62 3.20
N SER A 228 10.95 -6.08 3.38
CA SER A 228 10.43 -4.93 2.65
C SER A 228 9.29 -4.28 3.41
N SER A 229 9.06 -3.00 3.16
CA SER A 229 7.93 -2.24 3.70
C SER A 229 7.63 -1.05 2.80
N GLU A 230 6.36 -0.73 2.64
CA GLU A 230 5.89 0.47 1.92
C GLU A 230 4.69 1.05 2.66
N ALA A 231 4.50 2.36 2.57
CA ALA A 231 3.32 3.06 3.05
C ALA A 231 3.00 4.22 2.11
N ILE A 232 1.76 4.70 2.10
CA ILE A 232 1.48 6.02 1.51
C ILE A 232 2.20 7.03 2.37
N GLY A 233 3.37 7.52 1.97
CA GLY A 233 4.10 8.47 2.80
C GLY A 233 4.91 7.87 3.96
N ASP A 234 5.55 8.75 4.73
CA ASP A 234 6.25 8.39 5.97
C ASP A 234 5.30 8.34 7.18
N ASP A 235 5.66 7.56 8.20
CA ASP A 235 5.06 7.70 9.52
C ASP A 235 5.45 9.10 10.07
N PRO A 236 4.52 9.88 10.64
CA PRO A 236 4.83 11.21 11.15
C PRO A 236 5.92 11.14 12.23
N GLU A 237 6.88 12.06 12.16
CA GLU A 237 7.89 12.18 13.23
C GLU A 237 7.17 12.39 14.58
N PRO A 238 7.59 11.69 15.64
CA PRO A 238 7.00 11.92 16.96
C PRO A 238 7.23 13.38 17.35
N GLU A 239 6.16 14.12 17.65
CA GLU A 239 6.27 15.49 18.15
C GLU A 239 7.26 15.52 19.32
N SER A 240 8.37 16.24 19.13
CA SER A 240 9.34 16.46 20.20
C SER A 240 8.63 17.21 21.33
N LYS A 241 8.45 16.54 22.47
CA LYS A 241 7.91 17.13 23.70
C LYS A 241 8.78 18.27 24.22
#